data_AF-A0A7Y1CLT9-F1
#
_entry.id   AF-A0A7Y1CLT9-F1
#
_cell.length_a   1.000
_cell.length_b   1.000
_cell.length_c   1.000
_cell.angle_alpha   90.00
_cell.angle_beta   90.00
_cell.angle_gamma   90.00
#
_symmetry.space_group_name_H-M   'P 1'
#
loop_
_entity.id
_entity.type
_entity.pdbx_description
1 polymer ?
#
loop_
_entity_poly.entity_id
_entity_poly.type
_entity_poly.pdbx_seq_one_letter_code
_entity_poly.pdbx_strand_id
1 'polypeptide(L)'
;EAAKVRLADGQGREIACDGVLLTGQFTPESSLGRQSHLQLDSGSDGPKIDQYGRCSDPAYFAAGNLLRPIETAGWSYREGRRIGSLMALALCNQLPAPHDALTLKYAAPIKLGVPGRLVRGELAGLQHIQLRVSRAVSGTLRVRAQGLDLWSRPVSALPERRLLIPLKELQLPEHLDQLDICID
;
A
#
# COMPACT_ATOMS: atom_id res chain seq x y z
N GLU A 1 -29.43 26.64 -4.35
CA GLU A 1 -29.24 25.40 -3.56
C GLU A 1 -28.36 25.72 -2.35
N ALA A 2 -28.38 24.90 -1.31
CA ALA A 2 -27.59 25.15 -0.10
C ALA A 2 -27.29 23.86 0.67
N ALA A 3 -26.20 23.87 1.46
CA ALA A 3 -25.83 22.81 2.37
C ALA A 3 -25.94 23.27 3.82
N LYS A 4 -26.57 22.46 4.68
CA LYS A 4 -26.63 22.69 6.13
C LYS A 4 -25.51 21.92 6.83
N VAL A 5 -24.62 22.62 7.53
CA VAL A 5 -23.54 22.04 8.32
C VAL A 5 -23.75 22.31 9.81
N ARG A 6 -23.32 21.37 10.65
CA ARG A 6 -23.25 21.59 12.11
C ARG A 6 -21.80 21.84 12.48
N LEU A 7 -21.55 23.00 13.09
CA LEU A 7 -20.23 23.41 13.55
C LEU A 7 -19.86 22.67 14.86
N ALA A 8 -18.58 22.76 15.25
CA ALA A 8 -18.07 22.09 16.44
C ALA A 8 -18.71 22.60 17.75
N ASP A 9 -19.22 23.83 17.76
CA ASP A 9 -19.95 24.44 18.88
C ASP A 9 -21.46 24.05 18.90
N GLY A 10 -21.89 23.18 17.97
CA GLY A 10 -23.26 22.72 17.84
C GLY A 10 -24.18 23.63 17.01
N GLN A 11 -23.71 24.81 16.59
CA GLN A 11 -24.52 25.72 15.78
C GLN A 11 -24.74 25.17 14.37
N GLY A 12 -25.95 25.35 13.84
CA GLY A 12 -26.28 25.04 12.45
C GLY A 12 -25.98 26.24 11.55
N ARG A 13 -25.26 26.03 10.46
CA ARG A 13 -25.01 27.05 9.43
C ARG A 13 -25.48 26.54 8.08
N GLU A 14 -26.11 27.41 7.31
CA GLU A 14 -26.46 27.16 5.92
C GLU A 14 -25.45 27.87 5.00
N ILE A 15 -24.96 27.15 4.00
CA ILE A 15 -23.94 27.63 3.05
C ILE A 15 -24.55 27.52 1.66
N ALA A 16 -24.73 28.65 0.97
CA ALA A 16 -25.17 28.65 -0.42
C ALA A 16 -24.12 27.96 -1.30
N CYS A 17 -24.53 26.92 -2.02
CA CYS A 17 -23.70 26.20 -2.98
C CYS A 17 -24.57 25.40 -3.94
N ASP A 18 -24.02 25.11 -5.12
CA ASP A 18 -24.67 24.27 -6.14
C ASP A 18 -24.31 22.77 -5.96
N GLY A 19 -23.45 22.46 -4.98
CA GLY A 19 -22.99 21.10 -4.75
C GLY A 19 -22.08 20.97 -3.54
N VAL A 20 -21.97 19.74 -3.04
CA VAL A 20 -21.09 19.38 -1.93
C VAL A 20 -20.19 18.25 -2.38
N LEU A 21 -18.88 18.46 -2.30
CA LEU A 21 -17.89 17.40 -2.51
C LEU A 21 -17.46 16.82 -1.17
N LEU A 22 -17.90 15.59 -0.89
CA LEU A 22 -17.46 14.83 0.27
C LEU A 22 -16.24 14.01 -0.13
N THR A 23 -15.05 14.42 0.32
CA THR A 23 -13.82 13.65 0.10
C THR A 23 -13.55 12.82 1.35
N GLY A 24 -13.86 11.53 1.33
CA GLY A 24 -13.62 10.59 2.45
C GLY A 24 -12.15 10.26 2.67
N GLN A 25 -11.25 11.25 2.48
CA GLN A 25 -9.78 11.12 2.51
C GLN A 25 -9.23 9.92 1.74
N PHE A 26 -9.99 9.53 0.71
CA PHE A 26 -9.70 8.36 -0.09
C PHE A 26 -9.60 7.06 0.73
N THR A 27 -10.43 6.85 1.75
CA THR A 27 -10.45 5.57 2.46
C THR A 27 -10.89 4.42 1.53
N PRO A 28 -10.13 3.31 1.44
CA PRO A 28 -10.56 2.08 0.77
C PRO A 28 -11.87 1.53 1.35
N GLU A 29 -12.70 0.96 0.47
CA GLU A 29 -13.84 0.16 0.90
C GLU A 29 -13.33 -1.23 1.34
N SER A 30 -12.96 -1.36 2.61
CA SER A 30 -12.43 -2.59 3.22
C SER A 30 -13.29 -3.05 4.41
N SER A 31 -14.58 -2.73 4.42
CA SER A 31 -15.50 -3.07 5.52
C SER A 31 -15.47 -4.55 5.89
N LEU A 32 -15.51 -5.45 4.90
CA LEU A 32 -15.41 -6.90 5.12
C LEU A 32 -14.04 -7.31 5.67
N GLY A 33 -12.95 -6.73 5.15
CA GLY A 33 -11.59 -6.99 5.64
C GLY A 33 -11.41 -6.57 7.10
N ARG A 34 -11.94 -5.40 7.48
CA ARG A 34 -11.93 -4.87 8.86
C ARG A 34 -12.66 -5.76 9.86
N GLN A 35 -13.66 -6.51 9.43
CA GLN A 35 -14.41 -7.43 10.29
C GLN A 35 -13.87 -8.87 10.26
N SER A 36 -12.77 -9.10 9.54
CA SER A 36 -12.18 -10.43 9.35
C SER A 36 -10.92 -10.64 10.19
N HIS A 37 -10.31 -11.82 10.08
CA HIS A 37 -9.02 -12.17 10.65
C HIS A 37 -7.82 -11.64 9.84
N LEU A 38 -8.06 -10.98 8.71
CA LEU A 38 -7.00 -10.47 7.84
C LEU A 38 -6.27 -9.28 8.48
N GLN A 39 -4.94 -9.27 8.39
CA GLN A 39 -4.16 -8.11 8.79
C GLN A 39 -4.36 -6.96 7.80
N LEU A 40 -4.54 -5.76 8.35
CA LEU A 40 -4.68 -4.53 7.58
C LEU A 40 -3.41 -3.67 7.68
N ASP A 41 -3.16 -2.87 6.65
CA ASP A 41 -2.16 -1.81 6.70
C ASP A 41 -2.75 -0.59 7.42
N SER A 42 -2.05 -0.10 8.45
CA SER A 42 -2.55 1.03 9.28
C SER A 42 -2.60 2.37 8.55
N GLY A 43 -1.96 2.49 7.38
CA GLY A 43 -1.93 3.71 6.59
C GLY A 43 -2.99 3.75 5.48
N SER A 44 -3.55 2.61 5.11
CA SER A 44 -4.63 2.50 4.12
C SER A 44 -5.93 1.91 4.67
N ASP A 45 -5.91 1.21 5.80
CA ASP A 45 -6.99 0.32 6.27
C ASP A 45 -7.35 -0.79 5.28
N GLY A 46 -6.56 -0.99 4.23
CA GLY A 46 -6.69 -2.08 3.26
C GLY A 46 -5.97 -3.34 3.72
N PRO A 47 -6.27 -4.52 3.14
CA PRO A 47 -5.55 -5.75 3.44
C PRO A 47 -4.05 -5.62 3.18
N LYS A 48 -3.24 -6.03 4.15
CA LYS A 48 -1.79 -6.12 3.99
C LYS A 48 -1.46 -7.37 3.17
N ILE A 49 -0.80 -7.16 2.02
CA ILE A 49 -0.42 -8.25 1.09
C ILE A 49 1.10 -8.44 0.97
N ASP A 50 1.51 -9.63 0.53
CA ASP A 50 2.83 -9.85 -0.08
C ASP A 50 2.87 -9.43 -1.56
N GLN A 51 4.03 -9.53 -2.20
CA GLN A 51 4.19 -9.21 -3.63
C GLN A 51 3.43 -10.15 -4.56
N TYR A 52 2.86 -11.25 -4.06
CA TYR A 52 2.03 -12.16 -4.83
C TYR A 52 0.54 -11.84 -4.72
N GLY A 53 0.17 -10.85 -3.89
CA GLY A 53 -1.22 -10.49 -3.62
C GLY A 53 -1.84 -11.25 -2.47
N ARG A 54 -1.11 -12.14 -1.78
CA ARG A 54 -1.63 -12.92 -0.64
C ARG A 54 -1.75 -12.07 0.60
N CYS A 55 -2.92 -12.13 1.24
CA CYS A 55 -3.19 -11.53 2.54
C CYS A 55 -2.48 -12.32 3.67
N SER A 56 -2.69 -11.92 4.94
CA SER A 56 -2.12 -12.64 6.08
C SER A 56 -2.55 -14.10 6.14
N ASP A 57 -3.81 -14.39 5.77
CA ASP A 57 -4.25 -15.74 5.42
C ASP A 57 -4.01 -15.96 3.92
N PRO A 58 -3.14 -16.93 3.53
CA PRO A 58 -2.77 -17.17 2.15
C PRO A 58 -3.89 -17.74 1.27
N ALA A 59 -5.06 -18.10 1.84
CA ALA A 59 -6.25 -18.45 1.07
C ALA A 59 -6.92 -17.21 0.43
N TYR A 60 -6.61 -16.01 0.91
CA TYR A 60 -7.21 -14.76 0.46
C TYR A 60 -6.21 -13.89 -0.29
N PHE A 61 -6.67 -13.28 -1.37
CA PHE A 61 -5.91 -12.35 -2.20
C PHE A 61 -6.65 -11.02 -2.31
N ALA A 62 -5.91 -9.92 -2.43
CA ALA A 62 -6.48 -8.58 -2.58
C ALA A 62 -5.74 -7.78 -3.64
N ALA A 63 -6.46 -6.90 -4.35
CA ALA A 63 -5.93 -6.14 -5.49
C ALA A 63 -6.63 -4.79 -5.63
N GLY A 64 -5.99 -3.85 -6.34
CA GLY A 64 -6.59 -2.59 -6.76
C GLY A 64 -6.83 -1.63 -5.59
N ASN A 65 -7.88 -0.82 -5.73
CA ASN A 65 -8.16 0.28 -4.80
C ASN A 65 -8.52 -0.17 -3.37
N LEU A 66 -8.79 -1.47 -3.16
CA LEU A 66 -8.95 -2.06 -1.83
C LEU A 66 -7.65 -2.00 -1.01
N LEU A 67 -6.49 -2.10 -1.66
CA LEU A 67 -5.17 -2.10 -1.00
C LEU A 67 -4.73 -0.69 -0.60
N ARG A 68 -4.99 0.25 -1.51
CA ARG A 68 -4.65 1.66 -1.41
C ARG A 68 -5.52 2.41 -2.43
N PRO A 69 -6.06 3.56 -2.08
CA PRO A 69 -7.04 4.24 -2.92
C PRO A 69 -6.40 5.01 -4.09
N ILE A 70 -7.24 5.59 -4.95
CA ILE A 70 -6.87 6.60 -5.99
C ILE A 70 -6.02 6.03 -7.13
N GLU A 71 -5.89 4.71 -7.25
CA GLU A 71 -5.31 4.12 -8.44
C GLU A 71 -6.26 4.25 -9.62
N THR A 72 -5.69 4.60 -10.77
CA THR A 72 -6.44 4.71 -12.01
C THR A 72 -6.99 3.34 -12.42
N ALA A 73 -8.09 3.33 -13.17
CA ALA A 73 -8.69 2.08 -13.65
C ALA A 73 -7.68 1.18 -14.36
N GLY A 74 -6.79 1.76 -15.17
CA GLY A 74 -5.73 1.02 -15.85
C GLY A 74 -4.69 0.40 -14.90
N TRP A 75 -4.35 1.08 -13.80
CA TRP A 75 -3.46 0.51 -12.79
C TRP A 75 -4.13 -0.66 -12.06
N SER A 76 -5.35 -0.44 -11.56
CA SER A 76 -6.15 -1.46 -10.88
C SER A 76 -6.41 -2.68 -11.76
N TYR A 77 -6.69 -2.48 -13.06
CA TYR A 77 -6.86 -3.57 -14.03
C TYR A 77 -5.59 -4.41 -14.20
N ARG A 78 -4.42 -3.78 -14.40
CA ARG A 78 -3.16 -4.51 -14.56
C ARG A 78 -2.77 -5.27 -13.29
N GLU A 79 -2.96 -4.64 -12.13
CA GLU A 79 -2.71 -5.28 -10.84
C GLU A 79 -3.64 -6.47 -10.60
N GLY A 80 -4.96 -6.30 -10.83
CA GLY A 80 -5.94 -7.37 -10.72
C GLY A 80 -5.66 -8.54 -11.66
N ARG A 81 -5.32 -8.26 -12.93
CA ARG A 81 -4.89 -9.31 -13.87
C ARG A 81 -3.66 -10.07 -13.39
N ARG A 82 -2.66 -9.35 -12.89
CA ARG A 82 -1.42 -9.95 -12.39
C ARG A 82 -1.68 -10.84 -11.18
N ILE A 83 -2.44 -10.35 -10.20
CA ILE A 83 -2.78 -11.09 -8.99
C ILE A 83 -3.68 -12.29 -9.32
N GLY A 84 -4.60 -12.16 -10.27
CA GLY A 84 -5.39 -13.30 -10.76
C GLY A 84 -4.53 -14.43 -11.33
N SER A 85 -3.48 -14.12 -12.11
CA SER A 85 -2.54 -15.14 -12.59
C SER A 85 -1.73 -15.78 -11.46
N LEU A 86 -1.33 -15.00 -10.44
CA LEU A 86 -0.60 -15.52 -9.28
C LEU A 86 -1.48 -16.40 -8.38
N MET A 87 -2.77 -16.06 -8.26
CA MET A 87 -3.77 -16.89 -7.60
C MET A 87 -3.96 -18.23 -8.32
N ALA A 88 -3.95 -18.25 -9.66
CA ALA A 88 -3.98 -19.51 -10.41
C ALA A 88 -2.76 -20.40 -10.13
N LEU A 89 -1.56 -19.81 -10.02
CA LEU A 89 -0.36 -20.54 -9.58
C LEU A 89 -0.49 -21.04 -8.14
N ALA A 90 -1.10 -20.26 -7.25
CA ALA A 90 -1.34 -20.65 -5.86
C ALA A 90 -2.23 -21.89 -5.76
N LEU A 91 -3.31 -21.95 -6.55
CA LEU A 91 -4.21 -23.10 -6.63
C LEU A 91 -3.48 -24.38 -7.10
N CYS A 92 -2.39 -24.22 -7.85
CA CYS A 92 -1.53 -25.32 -8.29
C CYS A 92 -0.33 -25.58 -7.36
N ASN A 93 -0.28 -24.94 -6.18
CA ASN A 93 0.86 -24.98 -5.24
C ASN A 93 2.20 -24.56 -5.86
N GLN A 94 2.18 -23.59 -6.79
CA GLN A 94 3.35 -23.08 -7.50
C GLN A 94 3.85 -21.72 -6.98
N LEU A 95 3.25 -21.18 -5.91
CA LEU A 95 3.79 -20.01 -5.23
C LEU A 95 4.81 -20.41 -4.15
N PRO A 96 5.87 -19.59 -3.92
CA PRO A 96 6.77 -19.79 -2.80
C PRO A 96 6.03 -19.82 -1.45
N ALA A 97 6.59 -20.53 -0.48
CA ALA A 97 5.98 -20.70 0.83
C ALA A 97 5.78 -19.35 1.53
N PRO A 98 4.61 -19.07 2.14
CA PRO A 98 4.28 -17.73 2.65
C PRO A 98 5.02 -17.33 3.95
N HIS A 99 5.66 -18.28 4.63
CA HIS A 99 6.27 -18.06 5.95
C HIS A 99 7.67 -17.43 5.88
N ASP A 100 8.38 -17.62 4.77
CA ASP A 100 9.70 -17.01 4.56
C ASP A 100 9.52 -15.60 3.98
N ALA A 101 9.18 -14.66 4.85
CA ALA A 101 8.84 -13.29 4.48
C ALA A 101 9.59 -12.24 5.29
N LEU A 102 10.09 -11.23 4.58
CA LEU A 102 10.63 -10.02 5.16
C LEU A 102 9.53 -8.95 5.35
N THR A 103 9.57 -8.28 6.49
CA THR A 103 8.64 -7.19 6.82
C THR A 103 9.17 -5.85 6.31
N LEU A 104 8.28 -5.01 5.81
CA LEU A 104 8.62 -3.62 5.47
C LEU A 104 8.18 -2.69 6.59
N LYS A 105 9.11 -1.87 7.09
CA LYS A 105 8.84 -0.79 8.04
C LYS A 105 9.03 0.55 7.35
N TYR A 106 8.18 1.50 7.73
CA TYR A 106 8.14 2.82 7.13
C TYR A 106 8.32 3.88 8.22
N ALA A 107 9.22 4.83 8.00
CA ALA A 107 9.34 6.01 8.83
C ALA A 107 8.44 7.13 8.29
N ALA A 108 7.88 7.94 9.20
CA ALA A 108 7.18 9.16 8.80
C ALA A 108 8.10 10.04 7.92
N PRO A 109 7.58 10.66 6.85
CA PRO A 109 6.17 10.84 6.53
C PRO A 109 5.55 9.77 5.62
N ILE A 110 6.22 8.64 5.35
CA ILE A 110 5.61 7.53 4.61
C ILE A 110 4.48 6.95 5.47
N LYS A 111 3.26 6.95 4.93
CA LYS A 111 2.08 6.46 5.66
C LYS A 111 1.75 5.00 5.37
N LEU A 112 2.04 4.52 4.17
CA LEU A 112 1.75 3.14 3.73
C LEU A 112 2.72 2.68 2.66
N GLY A 113 2.84 1.36 2.50
CA GLY A 113 3.49 0.72 1.36
C GLY A 113 2.80 -0.57 0.93
N VAL A 114 2.69 -0.79 -0.38
CA VAL A 114 2.06 -1.96 -0.98
C VAL A 114 2.99 -2.59 -2.03
N PRO A 115 3.41 -3.85 -1.89
CA PRO A 115 3.07 -4.77 -0.80
C PRO A 115 3.68 -4.33 0.54
N GLY A 116 3.16 -4.88 1.65
CA GLY A 116 3.60 -4.56 3.01
C GLY A 116 4.56 -5.59 3.63
N ARG A 117 4.83 -6.68 2.89
CA ARG A 117 5.84 -7.70 3.16
C ARG A 117 6.31 -8.29 1.83
N LEU A 118 7.47 -8.92 1.79
CA LEU A 118 7.94 -9.65 0.61
C LEU A 118 8.28 -11.08 1.02
N VAL A 119 7.73 -12.06 0.29
CA VAL A 119 8.09 -13.47 0.46
C VAL A 119 9.35 -13.77 -0.36
N ARG A 120 10.28 -14.55 0.17
CA ARG A 120 11.47 -14.96 -0.59
C ARG A 120 11.10 -15.95 -1.68
N GLY A 121 11.65 -15.76 -2.86
CA GLY A 121 11.43 -16.66 -3.99
C GLY A 121 11.77 -16.01 -5.33
N GLU A 122 12.05 -16.85 -6.32
CA GLU A 122 12.44 -16.41 -7.67
C GLU A 122 11.24 -16.05 -8.55
N LEU A 123 10.04 -16.51 -8.17
CA LEU A 123 8.84 -16.20 -8.92
C LEU A 123 8.60 -14.69 -8.89
N ALA A 124 8.51 -14.07 -10.06
CA ALA A 124 8.16 -12.67 -10.14
C ALA A 124 6.73 -12.45 -9.61
N GLY A 125 6.53 -11.42 -8.79
CA GLY A 125 5.22 -10.96 -8.31
C GLY A 125 4.83 -9.61 -8.92
N LEU A 126 4.37 -8.70 -8.06
CA LEU A 126 4.32 -7.27 -8.32
C LEU A 126 5.74 -6.73 -8.60
N GLN A 127 5.83 -5.66 -9.39
CA GLN A 127 7.11 -5.11 -9.85
C GLN A 127 7.67 -4.01 -8.94
N HIS A 128 6.83 -3.43 -8.09
CA HIS A 128 7.17 -2.26 -7.29
C HIS A 128 6.62 -2.39 -5.87
N ILE A 129 7.34 -1.81 -4.92
CA ILE A 129 6.74 -1.33 -3.66
C ILE A 129 6.22 0.07 -3.94
N GLN A 130 4.92 0.23 -3.77
CA GLN A 130 4.24 1.49 -3.98
C GLN A 130 3.98 2.18 -2.65
N LEU A 131 4.45 3.42 -2.51
CA LEU A 131 4.33 4.18 -1.26
C LEU A 131 3.35 5.35 -1.40
N ARG A 132 2.87 5.84 -0.25
CA ARG A 132 2.26 7.17 -0.09
C ARG A 132 2.83 7.89 1.12
N VAL A 133 2.80 9.22 1.07
CA VAL A 133 3.21 10.10 2.17
C VAL A 133 1.99 10.80 2.77
N SER A 134 2.04 11.13 4.05
CA SER A 134 0.97 11.86 4.77
C SER A 134 1.04 13.38 4.60
N ARG A 135 2.21 13.91 4.25
CA ARG A 135 2.45 15.35 4.05
C ARG A 135 3.42 15.57 2.89
N ALA A 136 3.46 16.80 2.38
CA ALA A 136 4.45 17.18 1.38
C ALA A 136 5.87 16.94 1.93
N VAL A 137 6.73 16.33 1.13
CA VAL A 137 8.12 16.00 1.50
C VAL A 137 9.01 16.04 0.28
N SER A 138 10.25 16.51 0.47
CA SER A 138 11.33 16.42 -0.49
C SER A 138 12.56 15.91 0.23
N GLY A 139 13.30 14.99 -0.37
CA GLY A 139 14.44 14.34 0.27
C GLY A 139 14.94 13.13 -0.53
N THR A 140 15.66 12.23 0.13
CA THR A 140 16.12 10.98 -0.46
C THR A 140 15.31 9.82 0.09
N LEU A 141 14.54 9.15 -0.76
CA LEU A 141 13.89 7.89 -0.41
C LEU A 141 14.95 6.80 -0.35
N ARG A 142 15.06 6.11 0.78
CA ARG A 142 16.05 5.04 1.01
C ARG A 142 15.37 3.75 1.44
N VAL A 143 15.97 2.64 1.03
CA VAL A 143 15.68 1.30 1.57
C VAL A 143 16.93 0.81 2.28
N ARG A 144 16.79 0.50 3.56
CA ARG A 144 17.86 0.07 4.45
C ARG A 144 17.62 -1.33 4.98
N ALA A 145 18.71 -2.03 5.26
CA ALA A 145 18.70 -3.29 5.98
C ALA A 145 19.88 -3.31 6.95
N GLN A 146 19.61 -3.55 8.24
CA GLN A 146 20.65 -3.57 9.28
C GLN A 146 21.57 -2.32 9.25
N GLY A 147 21.01 -1.15 8.92
CA GLY A 147 21.75 0.11 8.82
C GLY A 147 22.48 0.35 7.49
N LEU A 148 22.47 -0.59 6.55
CA LEU A 148 23.08 -0.43 5.22
C LEU A 148 22.06 0.04 4.20
N ASP A 149 22.43 1.03 3.38
CA ASP A 149 21.61 1.51 2.26
C ASP A 149 21.66 0.51 1.10
N LEU A 150 20.54 -0.16 0.81
CA LEU A 150 20.39 -1.08 -0.32
C LEU A 150 19.97 -0.37 -1.61
N TRP A 151 19.21 0.71 -1.48
CA TRP A 151 18.69 1.49 -2.59
C TRP A 151 18.39 2.91 -2.15
N SER A 152 18.60 3.89 -3.03
CA SER A 152 18.20 5.27 -2.76
C SER A 152 17.84 6.05 -4.03
N ARG A 153 16.96 7.03 -3.90
CA ARG A 153 16.61 7.96 -4.99
C ARG A 153 16.12 9.31 -4.45
N PRO A 154 16.49 10.45 -5.05
CA PRO A 154 15.87 11.73 -4.74
C PRO A 154 14.37 11.72 -5.10
N VAL A 155 13.54 12.26 -4.21
CA VAL A 155 12.09 12.33 -4.38
C VAL A 155 11.55 13.69 -3.91
N SER A 156 10.46 14.09 -4.54
CA SER A 156 9.57 15.16 -4.07
C SER A 156 8.13 14.67 -4.25
N ALA A 157 7.37 14.64 -3.16
CA ALA A 157 6.06 14.01 -3.12
C ALA A 157 5.04 14.85 -2.34
N LEU A 158 3.81 14.86 -2.85
CA LEU A 158 2.63 15.36 -2.15
C LEU A 158 1.85 14.19 -1.56
N PRO A 159 0.93 14.44 -0.60
CA PRO A 159 -0.01 13.42 -0.14
C PRO A 159 -0.70 12.72 -1.30
N GLU A 160 -0.95 11.43 -1.12
CA GLU A 160 -1.58 10.57 -2.12
C GLU A 160 -0.86 10.41 -3.48
N ARG A 161 0.28 11.07 -3.71
CA ARG A 161 1.07 10.83 -4.92
C ARG A 161 1.85 9.54 -4.82
N ARG A 162 1.86 8.82 -5.93
CA ARG A 162 2.52 7.53 -6.07
C ARG A 162 4.03 7.66 -6.15
N LEU A 163 4.70 7.04 -5.18
CA LEU A 163 6.13 6.73 -5.23
C LEU A 163 6.32 5.24 -5.50
N LEU A 164 7.37 4.89 -6.24
CA LEU A 164 7.66 3.52 -6.65
C LEU A 164 9.11 3.19 -6.34
N ILE A 165 9.31 2.09 -5.62
CA ILE A 165 10.61 1.42 -5.47
C ILE A 165 10.56 0.17 -6.36
N PRO A 166 11.37 0.09 -7.43
CA PRO A 166 11.43 -1.10 -8.29
C PRO A 166 12.00 -2.29 -7.51
N LEU A 167 11.21 -3.36 -7.37
CA LEU A 167 11.64 -4.55 -6.60
C LEU A 167 12.87 -5.22 -7.21
N LYS A 168 13.02 -5.16 -8.54
CA LYS A 168 14.18 -5.69 -9.26
C LYS A 168 15.51 -4.99 -8.92
N GLU A 169 15.45 -3.78 -8.37
CA GLU A 169 16.63 -2.99 -7.99
C GLU A 169 17.01 -3.25 -6.52
N LEU A 170 16.17 -3.94 -5.76
CA LEU A 170 16.48 -4.34 -4.40
C LEU A 170 17.26 -5.66 -4.44
N GLN A 171 18.57 -5.57 -4.21
CA GLN A 171 19.37 -6.75 -3.92
C GLN A 171 19.09 -7.13 -2.46
N LEU A 172 18.28 -8.17 -2.25
CA LEU A 172 17.85 -8.62 -0.93
C LEU A 172 18.80 -9.72 -0.39
N PRO A 173 19.59 -9.45 0.66
CA PRO A 173 20.38 -10.49 1.33
C PRO A 173 19.53 -11.67 1.83
N GLU A 174 20.11 -12.87 1.84
CA GLU A 174 19.42 -14.14 2.14
C GLU A 174 18.92 -14.27 3.60
N HIS A 175 19.39 -13.45 4.54
CA HIS A 175 19.11 -13.57 5.98
C HIS A 175 18.56 -12.30 6.64
N LEU A 176 17.62 -11.62 5.98
CA LEU A 176 16.98 -10.40 6.47
C LEU A 176 15.50 -10.59 6.76
N ASP A 177 15.08 -10.26 7.98
CA ASP A 177 13.67 -10.33 8.36
C ASP A 177 12.94 -8.98 8.13
N GLN A 178 13.68 -7.90 7.88
CA GLN A 178 13.14 -6.55 7.81
C GLN A 178 13.89 -5.64 6.84
N LEU A 179 13.14 -4.77 6.17
CA LEU A 179 13.65 -3.57 5.49
C LEU A 179 13.05 -2.31 6.11
N ASP A 180 13.88 -1.30 6.30
CA ASP A 180 13.48 0.01 6.78
C ASP A 180 13.45 0.99 5.60
N ILE A 181 12.32 1.67 5.41
CA ILE A 181 12.11 2.60 4.30
C ILE A 181 11.83 3.99 4.88
N CYS A 182 12.65 4.96 4.50
CA CYS A 182 12.56 6.33 5.00
C CYS A 182 12.77 7.37 3.89
N ILE A 183 12.40 8.62 4.18
CA ILE A 183 12.76 9.77 3.37
C ILE A 183 13.56 10.70 4.28
N ASP A 184 14.86 10.83 3.98
CA ASP A 184 15.80 11.70 4.70
C ASP A 184 15.93 13.07 4.00
#